data_AF-A0A920TL09-F1
#
_entry.id   AF-A0A920TL09-F1
#
_cell.length_a   1.000
_cell.length_b   1.000
_cell.length_c   1.000
_cell.angle_alpha   90.00
_cell.angle_beta   90.00
_cell.angle_gamma   90.00
#
_symmetry.space_group_name_H-M   'P 1'
#
loop_
_entity.id
_entity.type
_entity.pdbx_description
1 polymer ?
#
loop_
_entity_poly.entity_id
_entity_poly.type
_entity_poly.pdbx_seq_one_letter_code
_entity_poly.pdbx_strand_id
1 'polypeptide(L)'
;MNCANTLKIFSFLIFGTVIFLSSCERKGKSFSKITMRWHPVKHAHPELPAGIKIMTGRNDELPINAWVAIIDPKDPDVDLDVIVSEDQDRRETLTQFSENKKARVVVNGGYFLMDKNPTEHVGLLYVNNFTVAPATRSVLRNNKRYYTARGALGFWMMVVLICLGNQPK
;
A
#
# COMPACT_ATOMS: atom_id res chain seq x y z
N MET A 1 48.14 -32.47 29.91
CA MET A 1 47.10 -31.56 29.39
C MET A 1 46.64 -30.69 30.55
N ASN A 2 46.97 -29.39 30.55
CA ASN A 2 46.80 -28.55 31.74
C ASN A 2 45.34 -28.13 31.92
N CYS A 3 44.88 -28.02 33.17
CA CYS A 3 43.51 -27.67 33.56
C CYS A 3 42.97 -26.42 32.83
N ALA A 4 43.84 -25.45 32.53
CA ALA A 4 43.51 -24.24 31.77
C ALA A 4 43.13 -24.49 30.30
N ASN A 5 43.70 -25.50 29.64
CA ASN A 5 43.33 -25.85 28.26
C ASN A 5 42.00 -26.60 28.20
N THR A 6 41.72 -27.45 29.19
CA THR A 6 40.42 -28.12 29.32
C THR A 6 39.30 -27.10 29.56
N LEU A 7 39.52 -26.10 30.42
CA LEU A 7 38.55 -25.03 30.68
C LEU A 7 38.27 -24.16 29.43
N LYS A 8 39.30 -23.86 28.62
CA LYS A 8 39.13 -23.14 27.35
C LYS A 8 38.31 -23.94 26.34
N ILE A 9 38.58 -25.24 26.19
CA ILE A 9 37.83 -26.11 25.27
C ILE A 9 36.36 -26.20 25.69
N PHE A 10 36.08 -26.37 26.99
CA PHE A 10 34.71 -26.34 27.51
C PHE A 10 34.01 -24.99 27.27
N SER A 11 34.71 -23.88 27.45
CA SER A 11 34.18 -22.54 27.15
C SER A 11 33.82 -22.37 25.67
N PHE A 12 34.68 -22.82 24.76
CA PHE A 12 34.40 -22.81 23.31
C PHE A 12 33.22 -23.71 22.92
N LEU A 13 33.10 -24.89 23.54
CA LEU A 13 31.97 -25.81 23.32
C LEU A 13 30.65 -25.21 23.81
N ILE A 14 30.64 -24.57 24.99
CA ILE A 14 29.46 -23.89 25.52
C ILE A 14 29.07 -22.73 24.61
N PHE A 15 30.03 -21.89 24.21
CA PHE A 15 29.78 -20.76 23.32
C PHE A 15 29.25 -21.19 21.95
N GLY A 16 29.82 -22.26 21.37
CA GLY A 16 29.31 -22.86 20.14
C GLY A 16 27.88 -23.36 20.30
N THR A 17 27.58 -24.06 21.39
CA THR A 17 26.24 -24.59 21.67
C THR A 17 25.21 -23.47 21.84
N VAL A 18 25.57 -22.37 22.53
CA VAL A 18 24.68 -21.19 22.67
C VAL A 18 24.40 -20.55 21.32
N ILE A 19 25.39 -20.42 20.43
CA ILE A 19 25.17 -19.87 19.08
C ILE A 19 24.26 -20.77 18.24
N PHE A 20 24.48 -22.09 18.28
CA PHE A 20 23.66 -23.04 17.52
C PHE A 20 22.21 -23.10 18.02
N LEU A 21 21.99 -23.02 19.33
CA LEU A 21 20.63 -23.04 19.91
C LEU A 21 19.92 -21.68 19.82
N SER A 22 20.64 -20.58 19.63
CA SER A 22 20.06 -19.23 19.47
C SER A 22 19.64 -18.91 18.04
N SER A 23 19.88 -19.81 17.09
CA SER A 23 19.39 -19.67 15.71
C SER A 23 17.90 -20.00 15.66
N CYS A 24 17.09 -19.08 16.15
CA CYS A 24 15.64 -19.11 16.00
C CYS A 24 15.32 -18.78 14.54
N GLU A 25 15.13 -19.81 13.73
CA GLU A 25 14.67 -19.70 12.35
C GLU A 25 13.27 -19.06 12.38
N ARG A 26 13.19 -17.75 12.12
CA ARG A 26 11.90 -17.06 11.96
C ARG A 26 11.25 -17.60 10.70
N LYS A 27 10.48 -18.68 10.83
CA LYS A 27 9.56 -19.14 9.80
C LYS A 27 8.48 -18.08 9.64
N GLY A 28 8.73 -17.12 8.75
CA GLY A 28 7.73 -16.14 8.36
C GLY A 28 6.51 -16.88 7.81
N LYS A 29 5.37 -16.78 8.49
CA LYS A 29 4.11 -17.28 7.94
C LYS A 29 3.77 -16.43 6.72
N SER A 30 3.72 -17.05 5.55
CA SER A 30 3.22 -16.43 4.33
C SER A 30 1.74 -16.74 4.19
N PHE A 31 0.95 -15.71 3.89
CA PHE A 31 -0.49 -15.84 3.68
C PHE A 31 -0.78 -15.60 2.19
N SER A 32 -1.29 -16.62 1.50
CA SER A 32 -1.77 -16.48 0.12
C SER A 32 -3.19 -15.89 0.05
N LYS A 33 -3.95 -16.03 1.14
CA LYS A 33 -5.31 -15.48 1.28
C LYS A 33 -5.49 -14.98 2.70
N ILE A 34 -5.95 -13.74 2.83
CA ILE A 34 -6.28 -13.12 4.12
C ILE A 34 -7.79 -13.02 4.22
N THR A 35 -8.40 -13.81 5.09
CA THR A 35 -9.84 -13.78 5.32
C THR A 35 -10.19 -12.61 6.24
N MET A 36 -11.03 -11.69 5.77
CA MET A 36 -11.47 -10.52 6.54
C MET A 36 -12.92 -10.70 6.98
N ARG A 37 -13.26 -10.27 8.21
CA ARG A 37 -14.65 -10.18 8.66
C ARG A 37 -15.22 -8.81 8.29
N TRP A 38 -15.94 -8.76 7.17
CA TRP A 38 -16.46 -7.53 6.59
C TRP A 38 -17.82 -7.13 7.17
N HIS A 39 -17.99 -5.85 7.47
CA HIS A 39 -19.23 -5.24 7.92
C HIS A 39 -19.50 -3.95 7.15
N PRO A 40 -20.74 -3.68 6.72
CA PRO A 40 -21.09 -2.41 6.08
C PRO A 40 -20.99 -1.26 7.09
N VAL A 41 -20.45 -0.13 6.65
CA VAL A 41 -20.43 1.11 7.44
C VAL A 41 -21.81 1.77 7.31
N LYS A 42 -22.59 1.76 8.39
CA LYS A 42 -24.00 2.21 8.40
C LYS A 42 -24.19 3.73 8.45
N HIS A 43 -23.17 4.48 8.89
CA HIS A 43 -23.27 5.92 9.15
C HIS A 43 -22.13 6.70 8.48
N ALA A 44 -22.00 6.59 7.15
CA ALA A 44 -21.20 7.53 6.40
C ALA A 44 -21.98 8.85 6.29
N HIS A 45 -21.46 9.93 6.89
CA HIS A 45 -21.98 11.28 6.72
C HIS A 45 -21.00 12.08 5.84
N PRO A 46 -21.47 12.73 4.77
CA PRO A 46 -22.84 12.74 4.24
C PRO A 46 -23.28 11.37 3.68
N GLU A 47 -24.59 11.14 3.55
CA GLU A 47 -25.11 9.93 2.92
C GLU A 47 -24.48 9.73 1.53
N LEU A 48 -24.10 8.49 1.25
CA LEU A 48 -23.49 8.08 -0.02
C LEU A 48 -24.59 7.63 -1.00
N PRO A 49 -24.43 7.86 -2.31
CA PRO A 49 -25.37 7.37 -3.31
C PRO A 49 -25.43 5.84 -3.31
N ALA A 50 -26.52 5.27 -3.85
CA ALA A 50 -26.77 3.83 -3.81
C ALA A 50 -25.63 3.01 -4.44
N GLY A 51 -25.01 3.52 -5.51
CA GLY A 51 -23.86 2.93 -6.17
C GLY A 51 -22.56 2.93 -5.35
N ILE A 52 -22.50 3.54 -4.15
CA ILE A 52 -21.30 3.56 -3.31
C ILE A 52 -21.57 2.87 -1.97
N LYS A 53 -20.84 1.78 -1.71
CA LYS A 53 -20.90 1.05 -0.44
C LYS A 53 -19.54 0.97 0.22
N ILE A 54 -19.45 1.41 1.47
CA ILE A 54 -18.24 1.28 2.28
C ILE A 54 -18.37 0.08 3.22
N MET A 55 -17.34 -0.77 3.24
CA MET A 55 -17.22 -1.88 4.17
C MET A 55 -15.95 -1.70 5.01
N THR A 56 -16.01 -2.11 6.27
CA THR A 56 -14.85 -2.22 7.16
C THR A 56 -14.61 -3.68 7.49
N GLY A 57 -13.35 -4.08 7.58
CA GLY A 57 -12.91 -5.45 7.78
C GLY A 57 -11.83 -5.55 8.85
N ARG A 58 -11.92 -6.59 9.68
CA ARG A 58 -10.86 -6.97 10.62
C ARG A 58 -10.43 -8.41 10.36
N ASN A 59 -9.12 -8.64 10.39
CA ASN A 59 -8.55 -9.96 10.63
C ASN A 59 -7.88 -9.96 12.02
N ASP A 60 -8.10 -11.00 12.82
CA ASP A 60 -7.55 -11.11 14.17
C ASP A 60 -6.24 -11.91 14.22
N GLU A 61 -6.01 -12.79 13.24
CA GLU A 61 -4.77 -13.59 13.12
C GLU A 61 -3.61 -12.73 12.62
N LEU A 62 -3.85 -11.97 11.57
CA LEU A 62 -3.08 -10.82 11.13
C LEU A 62 -3.83 -9.60 11.65
N PRO A 63 -3.33 -8.89 12.69
CA PRO A 63 -4.07 -7.83 13.35
C PRO A 63 -4.21 -6.56 12.48
N ILE A 64 -4.81 -6.69 11.30
CA ILE A 64 -5.02 -5.67 10.29
C ILE A 64 -6.47 -5.24 10.25
N ASN A 65 -6.67 -3.94 10.10
CA ASN A 65 -7.94 -3.33 9.74
C ASN A 65 -7.86 -2.95 8.27
N ALA A 66 -8.96 -3.11 7.54
CA ALA A 66 -9.08 -2.63 6.18
C ALA A 66 -10.44 -1.96 5.99
N TRP A 67 -10.47 -1.01 5.06
CA TRP A 67 -11.70 -0.44 4.52
C TRP A 67 -11.70 -0.70 3.02
N VAL A 68 -12.88 -0.86 2.47
CA VAL A 68 -13.09 -0.97 1.03
C VAL A 68 -14.30 -0.16 0.62
N ALA A 69 -14.13 0.64 -0.43
CA ALA A 69 -15.23 1.24 -1.16
C ALA A 69 -15.57 0.32 -2.34
N ILE A 70 -16.83 -0.06 -2.44
CA ILE A 70 -17.40 -0.82 -3.55
C ILE A 70 -18.22 0.19 -4.35
N ILE A 71 -17.84 0.38 -5.60
CA ILE A 71 -18.40 1.40 -6.49
C ILE A 71 -19.10 0.70 -7.67
N ASP A 72 -20.40 0.93 -7.84
CA ASP A 72 -21.14 0.66 -9.07
C ASP A 72 -21.02 1.87 -10.00
N PRO A 73 -20.25 1.79 -11.07
CA PRO A 73 -20.01 2.89 -11.99
C PRO A 73 -21.02 2.93 -13.14
N LYS A 74 -22.03 2.04 -13.11
CA LYS A 74 -23.20 2.16 -13.98
C LYS A 74 -24.30 2.99 -13.31
N ASP A 75 -24.19 3.26 -12.01
CA ASP A 75 -25.08 4.15 -11.31
C ASP A 75 -24.89 5.58 -11.86
N PRO A 76 -25.96 6.24 -12.36
CA PRO A 76 -25.86 7.58 -12.96
C PRO A 76 -25.45 8.66 -11.96
N ASP A 77 -25.58 8.42 -10.66
CA ASP A 77 -25.17 9.35 -9.59
C ASP A 77 -23.71 9.15 -9.17
N VAL A 78 -22.98 8.26 -9.84
CA VAL A 78 -21.58 7.94 -9.55
C VAL A 78 -20.69 8.30 -10.72
N ASP A 79 -19.74 9.19 -10.46
CA ASP A 79 -18.63 9.49 -11.37
C ASP A 79 -17.30 9.00 -10.77
N LEU A 80 -16.38 8.56 -11.63
CA LEU A 80 -15.08 8.03 -11.26
C LEU A 80 -13.98 8.66 -12.10
N ASP A 81 -13.10 9.40 -11.45
CA ASP A 81 -12.02 10.13 -12.11
C ASP A 81 -10.64 9.85 -11.50
N VAL A 82 -9.60 10.03 -12.31
CA VAL A 82 -8.20 10.05 -11.89
C VAL A 82 -7.76 11.51 -11.84
N ILE A 83 -7.69 12.05 -10.63
CA ILE A 83 -7.31 13.44 -10.40
C ILE A 83 -5.81 13.57 -10.09
N VAL A 84 -5.25 14.71 -10.45
CA VAL A 84 -3.86 15.09 -10.18
C VAL A 84 -3.85 16.44 -9.46
N SER A 85 -2.85 16.66 -8.61
CA SER A 85 -2.71 17.92 -7.89
C SER A 85 -2.47 19.07 -8.87
N GLU A 86 -3.18 20.16 -8.67
CA GLU A 86 -3.05 21.42 -9.42
C GLU A 86 -2.12 22.43 -8.72
N ASP A 87 -1.64 22.10 -7.52
CA ASP A 87 -0.75 22.94 -6.73
C ASP A 87 0.65 23.04 -7.37
N GLN A 88 1.33 24.17 -7.14
CA GLN A 88 2.64 24.44 -7.73
C GLN A 88 3.70 23.41 -7.32
N ASP A 89 3.64 22.90 -6.09
CA ASP A 89 4.52 21.84 -5.59
C ASP A 89 4.03 20.42 -5.96
N ARG A 90 2.85 20.33 -6.57
CA ARG A 90 2.12 19.12 -6.95
C ARG A 90 1.78 18.21 -5.78
N ARG A 91 1.53 18.78 -4.61
CA ARG A 91 1.19 18.05 -3.38
C ARG A 91 -0.15 18.51 -2.87
N GLU A 92 -1.09 17.59 -2.81
CA GLU A 92 -2.41 17.85 -2.26
C GLU A 92 -2.84 16.67 -1.40
N THR A 93 -3.38 16.96 -0.22
CA THR A 93 -3.89 15.93 0.69
C THR A 93 -5.22 15.38 0.19
N LEU A 94 -5.60 14.17 0.63
CA LEU A 94 -6.91 13.60 0.27
C LEU A 94 -8.08 14.48 0.73
N THR A 95 -7.93 15.18 1.85
CA THR A 95 -8.92 16.14 2.34
C THR A 95 -9.07 17.32 1.38
N GLN A 96 -7.96 17.93 0.95
CA GLN A 96 -7.99 19.00 -0.05
C GLN A 96 -8.62 18.54 -1.36
N PHE A 97 -8.24 17.37 -1.88
CA PHE A 97 -8.87 16.80 -3.07
C PHE A 97 -10.38 16.61 -2.89
N SER A 98 -10.80 16.09 -1.73
CA SER A 98 -12.22 15.88 -1.42
C SER A 98 -12.99 17.19 -1.41
N GLU A 99 -12.44 18.24 -0.80
CA GLU A 99 -13.06 19.56 -0.71
C GLU A 99 -13.10 20.27 -2.08
N ASN A 100 -11.95 20.34 -2.76
CA ASN A 100 -11.78 21.05 -4.02
C ASN A 100 -12.60 20.44 -5.15
N LYS A 101 -12.63 19.10 -5.24
CA LYS A 101 -13.38 18.37 -6.27
C LYS A 101 -14.78 17.95 -5.81
N LYS A 102 -15.17 18.27 -4.57
CA LYS A 102 -16.44 17.86 -3.94
C LYS A 102 -16.65 16.32 -4.00
N ALA A 103 -15.56 15.57 -3.94
CA ALA A 103 -15.58 14.12 -4.07
C ALA A 103 -16.05 13.44 -2.76
N ARG A 104 -16.87 12.39 -2.89
CA ARG A 104 -17.42 11.63 -1.74
C ARG A 104 -16.48 10.55 -1.22
N VAL A 105 -15.62 10.02 -2.09
CA VAL A 105 -14.60 9.03 -1.76
C VAL A 105 -13.33 9.42 -2.49
N VAL A 106 -12.23 9.57 -1.75
CA VAL A 106 -10.91 9.85 -2.32
C VAL A 106 -9.91 8.89 -1.70
N VAL A 107 -9.02 8.39 -2.53
CA VAL A 107 -8.03 7.36 -2.21
C VAL A 107 -6.72 7.73 -2.85
N ASN A 108 -5.62 7.43 -2.18
CA ASN A 108 -4.32 7.60 -2.79
C ASN A 108 -4.14 6.61 -3.94
N GLY A 109 -3.60 7.10 -5.07
CA GLY A 109 -3.37 6.31 -6.27
C GLY A 109 -1.93 5.82 -6.42
N GLY A 110 -1.24 6.35 -7.44
CA GLY A 110 0.12 5.93 -7.80
C GLY A 110 1.21 6.40 -6.85
N TYR A 111 2.46 6.02 -7.15
CA TYR A 111 3.63 6.43 -6.38
C TYR A 111 4.14 7.82 -6.81
N PHE A 112 4.82 8.51 -5.89
CA PHE A 112 5.41 9.83 -6.12
C PHE A 112 6.71 10.01 -5.31
N LEU A 113 7.63 10.81 -5.85
CA LEU A 113 8.92 11.18 -5.23
C LEU A 113 8.76 12.45 -4.40
N MET A 114 8.55 12.27 -3.09
CA MET A 114 8.32 13.36 -2.15
C MET A 114 9.57 14.19 -1.83
N ASP A 115 10.76 13.75 -2.24
CA ASP A 115 12.03 14.47 -2.12
C ASP A 115 12.26 15.48 -3.26
N LYS A 116 11.38 15.53 -4.26
CA LYS A 116 11.39 16.49 -5.36
C LYS A 116 10.42 17.66 -5.12
N ASN A 117 10.78 18.83 -5.65
CA ASN A 117 9.92 20.02 -5.67
C ASN A 117 9.96 20.69 -7.07
N PRO A 118 8.89 20.64 -7.88
CA PRO A 118 7.62 19.98 -7.56
C PRO A 118 7.78 18.45 -7.47
N THR A 119 6.84 17.79 -6.78
CA THR A 119 6.82 16.34 -6.66
C THR A 119 6.65 15.66 -8.02
N GLU A 120 7.25 14.48 -8.19
CA GLU A 120 7.27 13.73 -9.44
C GLU A 120 6.54 12.39 -9.29
N HIS A 121 5.62 12.05 -10.21
CA HIS A 121 4.96 10.73 -10.19
C HIS A 121 5.87 9.63 -10.72
N VAL A 122 5.71 8.41 -10.19
CA VAL A 122 6.48 7.24 -10.59
C VAL A 122 5.57 6.15 -11.14
N GLY A 123 5.56 6.02 -12.47
CA GLY A 123 4.72 5.07 -13.19
C GLY A 123 3.85 5.80 -14.21
N LEU A 124 3.17 5.02 -15.06
CA LEU A 124 2.27 5.58 -16.06
C LEU A 124 1.14 6.31 -15.34
N LEU A 125 1.01 7.61 -15.60
CA LEU A 125 -0.12 8.43 -15.21
C LEU A 125 -0.62 9.15 -16.44
N TYR A 126 -1.84 8.81 -16.85
CA TYR A 126 -2.49 9.32 -18.04
C TYR A 126 -3.87 9.82 -17.65
N VAL A 127 -4.12 11.11 -17.86
CA VAL A 127 -5.34 11.80 -17.42
C VAL A 127 -5.74 12.76 -18.53
N ASN A 128 -7.04 12.85 -18.84
CA ASN A 128 -7.58 13.79 -19.83
C ASN A 128 -6.85 13.76 -21.18
N ASN A 129 -6.62 12.55 -21.69
CA ASN A 129 -5.92 12.29 -22.94
C ASN A 129 -4.44 12.75 -22.98
N PHE A 130 -3.84 13.06 -21.83
CA PHE A 130 -2.46 13.55 -21.68
C PHE A 130 -1.62 12.67 -20.75
N THR A 131 -0.37 12.41 -21.13
CA THR A 131 0.59 11.69 -20.30
C THR A 131 1.24 12.63 -19.29
N VAL A 132 0.75 12.59 -18.04
CA VAL A 132 1.32 13.35 -16.92
C VAL A 132 2.65 12.76 -16.48
N ALA A 133 2.77 11.42 -16.49
CA ALA A 133 4.03 10.73 -16.23
C ALA A 133 4.15 9.44 -17.06
N PRO A 134 5.32 9.13 -17.62
CA PRO A 134 5.52 7.94 -18.43
C PRO A 134 5.68 6.67 -17.57
N ALA A 135 5.44 5.51 -18.18
CA ALA A 135 5.71 4.22 -17.55
C ALA A 135 7.17 4.10 -17.10
N THR A 136 7.40 3.72 -15.84
CA THR A 136 8.74 3.40 -15.34
C THR A 136 9.26 2.17 -16.06
N ARG A 137 10.37 2.32 -16.78
CA ARG A 137 10.99 1.21 -17.53
C ARG A 137 11.87 0.33 -16.67
N SER A 138 12.56 0.93 -15.70
CA SER A 138 13.49 0.22 -14.82
C SER A 138 13.76 0.99 -13.53
N VAL A 139 14.23 0.29 -12.51
CA VAL A 139 14.76 0.86 -11.26
C VAL A 139 16.19 0.39 -11.02
N LEU A 140 16.98 1.22 -10.33
CA LEU A 140 18.32 0.84 -9.87
C LEU A 140 18.24 0.42 -8.41
N ARG A 141 18.76 -0.77 -8.09
CA ARG A 141 18.90 -1.26 -6.72
C ARG A 141 20.27 -1.92 -6.56
N ASN A 142 21.07 -1.44 -5.62
CA ASN A 142 22.44 -1.93 -5.37
C ASN A 142 23.30 -1.94 -6.65
N ASN A 143 23.29 -0.82 -7.40
CA ASN A 143 23.98 -0.66 -8.69
C ASN A 143 23.60 -1.66 -9.80
N LYS A 144 22.49 -2.40 -9.64
CA LYS A 144 21.93 -3.27 -10.68
C LYS A 144 20.62 -2.70 -11.20
N ARG A 145 20.42 -2.78 -12.52
CA ARG A 145 19.20 -2.35 -13.20
C ARG A 145 18.19 -3.49 -13.25
N TYR A 146 16.97 -3.21 -12.83
CA TYR A 146 15.83 -4.12 -12.89
C TYR A 146 14.77 -3.50 -13.79
N TYR A 147 14.41 -4.17 -14.87
CA TYR A 147 13.30 -3.73 -15.72
C TYR A 147 11.98 -4.01 -15.03
N THR A 148 11.07 -3.04 -15.07
CA THR A 148 9.82 -3.08 -14.32
C THR A 148 8.64 -3.38 -15.24
N ALA A 149 7.86 -4.40 -14.89
CA ALA A 149 6.50 -4.62 -15.40
C ALA A 149 5.53 -4.21 -14.29
N ARG A 150 5.05 -2.96 -14.32
CA ARG A 150 4.04 -2.46 -13.36
C ARG A 150 2.67 -2.58 -14.00
N GLY A 151 1.70 -3.10 -13.25
CA GLY A 151 0.30 -3.03 -13.65
C GLY A 151 -0.17 -1.58 -13.68
N ALA A 152 -1.07 -1.28 -14.60
CA ALA A 152 -1.80 -0.02 -14.65
C ALA A 152 -3.30 -0.34 -14.67
N LEU A 153 -4.09 0.48 -13.99
CA LEU A 153 -5.54 0.41 -14.01
C LEU A 153 -6.05 1.64 -14.77
N GLY A 154 -6.86 1.40 -15.80
CA GLY A 154 -7.53 2.46 -16.56
C GLY A 154 -9.03 2.37 -16.32
N PHE A 155 -9.67 3.53 -16.15
CA PHE A 155 -11.11 3.62 -15.99
C PHE A 155 -11.72 4.04 -17.32
N TRP A 156 -12.51 3.15 -17.91
CA TRP A 156 -13.33 3.42 -19.09
C TRP A 156 -14.79 3.01 -18.85
N MET A 157 -15.19 2.86 -17.57
CA MET A 157 -16.39 2.19 -17.01
C MET A 157 -16.08 0.77 -16.44
N MET A 158 -15.60 0.67 -15.18
CA MET A 158 -16.07 -0.27 -14.10
C MET A 158 -15.09 -0.93 -13.07
N VAL A 159 -15.54 -0.93 -11.77
CA VAL A 159 -15.11 -1.45 -10.43
C VAL A 159 -13.70 -1.15 -9.88
N VAL A 160 -13.65 -0.55 -8.68
CA VAL A 160 -12.43 -0.36 -7.85
C VAL A 160 -12.55 -1.15 -6.53
N LEU A 161 -11.52 -1.91 -6.20
CA LEU A 161 -11.28 -2.50 -4.87
C LEU A 161 -10.00 -1.89 -4.31
N ILE A 162 -10.10 -1.05 -3.28
CA ILE A 162 -8.92 -0.48 -2.60
C ILE A 162 -8.88 -0.99 -1.18
N CYS A 163 -7.82 -1.71 -0.84
CA CYS A 163 -7.50 -2.12 0.52
C CYS A 163 -6.54 -1.07 1.11
N LEU A 164 -7.05 -0.19 1.98
CA LEU A 164 -6.19 0.71 2.76
C LEU A 164 -5.58 -0.08 3.94
N GLY A 165 -4.29 -0.36 3.85
CA GLY A 165 -3.48 -0.86 4.97
C GLY A 165 -3.00 0.29 5.85
N ASN A 166 -3.12 0.11 7.16
CA ASN A 166 -2.84 1.11 8.19
C ASN A 166 -1.42 1.73 8.06
N GLN A 167 -1.32 3.06 8.06
CA GLN A 167 -0.06 3.76 8.29
C GLN A 167 0.32 3.63 9.78
N PRO A 168 1.57 3.28 10.14
CA PRO A 168 2.01 3.39 11.53
C PRO A 168 2.02 4.87 11.94
N LYS A 169 1.56 5.12 13.17
CA LYS A 169 1.58 6.43 13.83
C LYS A 169 3.00 6.97 13.98
#